data_AF-A0A517W672-F1
#
_entry.id   AF-A0A517W672-F1
#
_cell.length_a   1.000
_cell.length_b   1.000
_cell.length_c   1.000
_cell.angle_alpha   90.00
_cell.angle_beta   90.00
_cell.angle_gamma   90.00
#
_symmetry.space_group_name_H-M   'P 1'
#
loop_
_entity.id
_entity.type
_entity.pdbx_description
1 polymer ?
#
loop_
_entity_poly.entity_id
_entity_poly.type
_entity_poly.pdbx_seq_one_letter_code
_entity_poly.pdbx_strand_id
1 'polypeptide(L)'
;MANLRSMAPWMTCIVVTLLLNTGCETMPDWDSGMASGTHRAEKRVSKAEHQRMLFLTDRDPDALNWILKHRLQSGMSRASVEKELGEEGEFQESSKWLKATGGSFRTTDDAYKWGPDKTGRSVYLMFRDDVLVNFHPEDFNLD
;
A
#
# COMPACT_ATOMS: atom_id res chain seq x y z
N MET A 1 -40.66 61.58 16.31
CA MET A 1 -39.77 62.20 17.32
C MET A 1 -38.57 61.26 17.47
N ALA A 2 -37.52 61.36 16.66
CA ALA A 2 -36.39 62.27 16.83
C ALA A 2 -35.92 62.34 18.30
N ASN A 3 -34.88 61.59 18.68
CA ASN A 3 -33.52 62.15 18.63
C ASN A 3 -32.43 61.12 18.97
N LEU A 4 -31.51 61.07 18.01
CA LEU A 4 -30.17 60.52 18.00
C LEU A 4 -29.28 61.26 19.01
N ARG A 5 -28.46 60.55 19.79
CA ARG A 5 -27.20 61.11 20.35
C ARG A 5 -26.08 60.06 20.35
N SER A 6 -25.14 60.28 19.42
CA SER A 6 -23.67 60.12 19.52
C SER A 6 -23.14 58.77 20.02
N MET A 7 -22.62 57.84 19.19
CA MET A 7 -21.38 57.89 18.40
C MET A 7 -20.24 58.71 19.01
N ALA A 8 -19.18 58.00 19.43
CA ALA A 8 -17.79 58.09 18.95
C ALA A 8 -16.81 57.54 20.04
N PRO A 9 -15.51 57.39 19.78
CA PRO A 9 -14.96 56.20 19.13
C PRO A 9 -13.70 55.72 19.85
N TRP A 10 -13.44 54.42 19.97
CA TRP A 10 -12.07 54.01 20.28
C TRP A 10 -11.68 52.75 19.53
N MET A 11 -10.97 53.03 18.45
CA MET A 11 -9.72 52.37 18.08
C MET A 11 -9.84 50.95 17.56
N THR A 12 -10.35 50.87 16.34
CA THR A 12 -9.72 50.09 15.27
C THR A 12 -8.21 50.36 15.23
N CYS A 13 -7.39 49.40 15.65
CA CYS A 13 -5.99 49.30 15.24
C CYS A 13 -5.87 48.16 14.24
N ILE A 14 -6.18 48.47 12.98
CA ILE A 14 -5.64 47.76 11.83
C ILE A 14 -4.13 48.00 11.86
N VAL A 15 -3.35 47.00 12.27
CA VAL A 15 -1.91 47.00 12.00
C VAL A 15 -1.70 46.21 10.72
N VAL A 16 -1.95 46.88 9.60
CA VAL A 16 -1.33 46.52 8.33
C VAL A 16 0.01 47.24 8.30
N THR A 17 1.07 46.50 8.65
CA THR A 17 2.43 46.81 8.21
C THR A 17 2.82 45.74 7.20
N LEU A 18 2.46 46.01 5.95
CA LEU A 18 3.27 45.60 4.82
C LEU A 18 4.64 46.26 4.99
N LEU A 19 5.71 45.45 5.05
CA LEU A 19 6.98 45.72 4.37
C LEU A 19 7.85 44.45 4.43
N LEU A 20 7.88 43.80 3.27
CA LEU A 20 8.89 42.94 2.67
C LEU A 20 10.30 42.90 3.30
N ASN A 21 10.88 41.70 3.18
CA ASN A 21 12.32 41.39 3.17
C ASN A 21 13.07 41.43 4.51
N THR A 22 12.98 40.32 5.23
CA THR A 22 14.21 39.63 5.64
C THR A 22 14.12 38.21 5.10
N GLY A 23 15.05 37.87 4.21
CA GLY A 23 15.10 36.55 3.60
C GLY A 23 15.23 35.49 4.69
N CYS A 24 14.45 34.42 4.55
CA CYS A 24 14.91 33.14 5.08
C CYS A 24 16.08 32.74 4.19
N GLU A 25 17.25 33.11 4.69
CA GLU A 25 18.56 32.56 4.42
C GLU A 25 18.40 31.08 4.04
N THR A 26 18.94 30.73 2.87
CA THR A 26 19.24 29.37 2.45
C THR A 26 19.59 28.52 3.68
N MET A 27 18.66 27.65 4.10
CA MET A 27 19.04 26.56 4.98
C MET A 27 20.08 25.74 4.22
N PRO A 28 21.24 25.46 4.85
CA PRO A 28 22.28 24.68 4.18
C PRO A 28 21.73 23.32 3.79
N ASP A 29 21.97 22.96 2.53
CA ASP A 29 21.68 21.69 1.89
C ASP A 29 22.45 20.57 2.61
N TRP A 30 21.85 19.96 3.63
CA TRP A 30 22.38 18.76 4.28
C TRP A 30 21.42 17.56 4.26
N ASP A 31 20.30 17.65 3.53
CA ASP A 31 19.25 16.61 3.58
C ASP A 31 18.80 16.06 2.22
N SER A 32 19.67 16.17 1.21
CA SER A 32 19.47 15.57 -0.12
C SER A 32 19.41 14.03 -0.07
N GLY A 33 19.78 13.41 1.06
CA GLY A 33 19.68 11.98 1.31
C GLY A 33 18.29 11.51 1.79
N MET A 34 17.63 12.24 2.70
CA MET A 34 16.34 11.81 3.26
C MET A 34 15.16 12.08 2.34
N ALA A 35 15.13 13.21 1.62
CA ALA A 35 14.05 13.53 0.67
C ALA A 35 13.95 12.53 -0.50
N SER A 36 15.09 11.95 -0.91
CA SER A 36 15.12 10.91 -1.94
C SER A 36 14.52 9.59 -1.44
N GLY A 37 14.75 9.25 -0.17
CA GLY A 37 14.20 8.07 0.48
C GLY A 37 12.68 8.13 0.64
N THR A 38 12.16 9.27 1.10
CA THR A 38 10.72 9.48 1.31
C THR A 38 9.96 9.45 -0.02
N HIS A 39 10.42 10.19 -1.03
CA HIS A 39 9.78 10.20 -2.35
C HIS A 39 9.78 8.82 -3.02
N ARG A 40 10.85 8.03 -2.86
CA ARG A 40 10.90 6.66 -3.38
C ARG A 40 9.93 5.73 -2.64
N ALA A 41 9.82 5.87 -1.31
CA ALA A 41 8.88 5.09 -0.51
C ALA A 41 7.43 5.42 -0.88
N GLU A 42 7.08 6.71 -0.97
CA GLU A 42 5.77 7.20 -1.40
C GLU A 42 5.40 6.67 -2.79
N LYS A 43 6.32 6.76 -3.76
CA LYS A 43 6.10 6.23 -5.11
C LYS A 43 5.85 4.70 -5.10
N ARG A 44 6.52 3.95 -4.23
CA ARG A 44 6.31 2.50 -4.10
C ARG A 44 4.95 2.17 -3.48
N VAL A 45 4.52 2.93 -2.46
CA VAL A 45 3.21 2.77 -1.83
C VAL A 45 2.10 3.10 -2.83
N SER A 46 2.18 4.25 -3.49
CA SER A 46 1.23 4.67 -4.52
C SER A 46 1.14 3.66 -5.67
N LYS A 47 2.27 3.12 -6.13
CA LYS A 47 2.25 2.06 -7.16
C LYS A 47 1.57 0.79 -6.65
N ALA A 48 1.80 0.38 -5.41
CA ALA A 48 1.16 -0.80 -4.85
C ALA A 48 -0.36 -0.65 -4.72
N GLU A 49 -0.82 0.53 -4.31
CA GLU A 49 -2.26 0.85 -4.25
C GLU A 49 -2.91 0.83 -5.63
N HIS A 50 -2.24 1.38 -6.64
CA HIS A 50 -2.73 1.34 -8.02
C HIS A 50 -2.86 -0.09 -8.54
N GLN A 51 -1.87 -0.95 -8.28
CA GLN A 51 -1.90 -2.35 -8.73
C GLN A 51 -2.97 -3.14 -7.97
N ARG A 52 -3.14 -2.91 -6.66
CA ARG A 52 -4.28 -3.46 -5.91
C ARG A 52 -5.60 -3.07 -6.53
N MET A 53 -5.78 -1.79 -6.88
CA MET A 53 -7.01 -1.31 -7.51
C MET A 53 -7.30 -2.09 -8.80
N LEU A 54 -6.34 -2.18 -9.71
CA LEU A 54 -6.48 -2.92 -10.98
C LEU A 54 -6.86 -4.39 -10.77
N PHE A 55 -6.25 -5.05 -9.78
CA PHE A 55 -6.60 -6.42 -9.44
C PHE A 55 -8.02 -6.53 -8.87
N LEU A 56 -8.43 -5.62 -7.97
CA LEU A 56 -9.74 -5.70 -7.33
C LEU A 56 -10.89 -5.30 -8.27
N THR A 57 -10.69 -4.34 -9.17
CA THR A 57 -11.73 -3.84 -10.10
C THR A 57 -11.81 -4.67 -11.37
N ASP A 58 -10.67 -4.86 -12.04
CA ASP A 58 -10.63 -5.45 -13.38
C ASP A 58 -10.16 -6.90 -13.37
N ARG A 59 -9.81 -7.41 -12.19
CA ARG A 59 -9.22 -8.75 -12.02
C ARG A 59 -8.00 -8.91 -12.92
N ASP A 60 -7.18 -7.86 -13.00
CA ASP A 60 -6.04 -7.82 -13.92
C ASP A 60 -4.92 -8.81 -13.51
N PRO A 61 -4.50 -9.72 -14.40
CA PRO A 61 -3.50 -10.75 -14.09
C PRO A 61 -2.10 -10.18 -13.91
N ASP A 62 -1.76 -9.11 -14.63
CA ASP A 62 -0.44 -8.47 -14.55
C ASP A 62 -0.33 -7.69 -13.24
N ALA A 63 -1.42 -7.07 -12.81
CA ALA A 63 -1.51 -6.43 -11.51
C ALA A 63 -1.34 -7.44 -10.37
N LEU A 64 -2.00 -8.60 -10.45
CA LEU A 64 -1.82 -9.68 -9.47
C LEU A 64 -0.36 -10.15 -9.42
N ASN A 65 0.24 -10.47 -10.57
CA ASN A 65 1.65 -10.87 -10.66
C ASN A 65 2.59 -9.80 -10.10
N TRP A 66 2.31 -8.53 -10.39
CA TRP A 66 3.11 -7.42 -9.89
C TRP A 66 3.08 -7.38 -8.36
N ILE A 67 1.89 -7.53 -7.73
CA ILE A 67 1.74 -7.55 -6.27
C ILE A 67 2.52 -8.74 -5.69
N LEU A 68 2.32 -9.95 -6.23
CA LEU A 68 3.02 -11.16 -5.78
C LEU A 68 4.55 -10.96 -5.81
N LYS A 69 5.08 -10.40 -6.89
CA LYS A 69 6.53 -10.17 -7.04
C LYS A 69 7.10 -9.08 -6.13
N HIS A 70 6.38 -7.98 -5.93
CA HIS A 70 6.96 -6.77 -5.33
C HIS A 70 6.52 -6.52 -3.89
N ARG A 71 5.42 -7.13 -3.45
CA ARG A 71 4.78 -6.87 -2.16
C ARG A 71 4.76 -8.09 -1.25
N LEU A 72 4.81 -9.30 -1.81
CA LEU A 72 4.84 -10.53 -1.02
C LEU A 72 6.26 -11.05 -0.89
N GLN A 73 6.54 -11.66 0.27
CA GLN A 73 7.79 -12.33 0.59
C GLN A 73 7.50 -13.51 1.52
N SER A 74 8.27 -14.60 1.38
CA SER A 74 8.25 -15.66 2.39
C SER A 74 8.51 -15.09 3.78
N GLY A 75 7.79 -15.56 4.79
CA GLY A 75 7.85 -15.04 6.16
C GLY A 75 6.75 -14.03 6.51
N MET A 76 5.95 -13.55 5.55
CA MET A 76 4.83 -12.65 5.84
C MET A 76 3.69 -13.38 6.53
N SER A 77 3.01 -12.72 7.48
CA SER A 77 1.78 -13.27 8.04
C SER A 77 0.65 -13.26 7.02
N ARG A 78 -0.33 -14.16 7.19
CA ARG A 78 -1.53 -14.16 6.34
C ARG A 78 -2.23 -12.82 6.31
N ALA A 79 -2.43 -12.18 7.47
CA ALA A 79 -3.02 -10.84 7.53
C ALA A 79 -2.23 -9.79 6.74
N SER A 80 -0.90 -9.91 6.69
CA SER A 80 -0.07 -9.01 5.87
C SER A 80 -0.25 -9.28 4.38
N VAL A 81 -0.36 -10.55 3.99
CA VAL A 81 -0.65 -10.96 2.60
C VAL A 81 -2.03 -10.46 2.16
N GLU A 82 -3.05 -10.66 2.98
CA GLU A 82 -4.42 -10.19 2.73
C GLU A 82 -4.47 -8.66 2.58
N LYS A 83 -3.73 -7.94 3.43
CA LYS A 83 -3.58 -6.49 3.30
C LYS A 83 -2.90 -6.09 1.99
N GLU A 84 -1.88 -6.82 1.57
CA GLU A 84 -1.15 -6.49 0.34
C GLU A 84 -1.95 -6.81 -0.93
N LEU A 85 -2.77 -7.86 -0.92
CA LEU A 85 -3.67 -8.23 -2.01
C LEU A 85 -4.99 -7.44 -1.99
N GLY A 86 -5.40 -6.96 -0.82
CA GLY A 86 -6.63 -6.19 -0.63
C GLY A 86 -7.90 -7.04 -0.52
N GLU A 87 -7.79 -8.37 -0.45
CA GLU A 87 -8.89 -9.30 -0.21
C GLU A 87 -8.45 -10.48 0.66
N GLU A 88 -9.40 -11.07 1.38
CA GLU A 88 -9.18 -12.27 2.20
C GLU A 88 -8.98 -13.50 1.32
N GLY A 89 -8.10 -14.41 1.76
CA GLY A 89 -7.89 -15.68 1.06
C GLY A 89 -8.97 -16.69 1.38
N GLU A 90 -9.38 -17.48 0.39
CA GLU A 90 -10.31 -18.59 0.58
C GLU A 90 -9.55 -19.83 1.07
N PHE A 91 -9.83 -20.30 2.30
CA PHE A 91 -9.19 -21.50 2.87
C PHE A 91 -9.52 -22.75 2.04
N GLN A 92 -8.50 -23.54 1.73
CA GLN A 92 -8.61 -24.76 0.91
C GLN A 92 -8.38 -26.01 1.77
N GLU A 93 -9.46 -26.48 2.40
CA GLU A 93 -9.48 -27.68 3.27
C GLU A 93 -8.98 -28.93 2.53
N SER A 94 -9.31 -29.05 1.24
CA SER A 94 -8.95 -30.19 0.38
C SER A 94 -7.71 -29.91 -0.50
N SER A 95 -6.71 -29.23 0.05
CA SER A 95 -5.42 -28.93 -0.62
C SER A 95 -4.52 -30.15 -0.85
N LYS A 96 -5.06 -31.38 -0.78
CA LYS A 96 -4.35 -32.63 -1.06
C LYS A 96 -3.70 -32.62 -2.44
N TRP A 97 -4.35 -32.01 -3.44
CA TRP A 97 -3.81 -31.90 -4.79
C TRP A 97 -2.60 -30.96 -4.85
N LEU A 98 -2.65 -29.81 -4.17
CA LEU A 98 -1.51 -28.87 -4.07
C LEU A 98 -0.32 -29.50 -3.36
N LYS A 99 -0.59 -30.32 -2.35
CA LYS A 99 0.41 -31.08 -1.58
C LYS A 99 0.98 -32.27 -2.36
N ALA A 100 0.25 -32.78 -3.37
CA ALA A 100 0.65 -33.92 -4.19
C ALA A 100 1.55 -33.55 -5.38
N THR A 101 1.55 -32.28 -5.81
CA THR A 101 2.33 -31.82 -6.97
C THR A 101 3.84 -31.73 -6.73
N GLY A 102 4.31 -32.01 -5.51
CA GLY A 102 5.73 -32.11 -5.17
C GLY A 102 6.38 -30.77 -4.79
N GLY A 103 7.05 -30.76 -3.65
CA GLY A 103 7.75 -29.60 -3.08
C GLY A 103 7.85 -29.71 -1.55
N SER A 104 8.59 -28.81 -0.91
CA SER A 104 8.85 -28.72 0.55
C SER A 104 7.61 -28.42 1.43
N PHE A 105 6.42 -28.79 0.97
CA PHE A 105 5.15 -28.57 1.63
C PHE A 105 4.87 -29.68 2.64
N ARG A 106 4.47 -29.30 3.86
CA ARG A 106 4.05 -30.25 4.87
C ARG A 106 2.56 -30.48 4.75
N THR A 107 2.11 -31.67 5.18
CA THR A 107 0.68 -31.99 5.26
C THR A 107 -0.08 -31.07 6.20
N THR A 108 0.62 -30.47 7.16
CA THR A 108 0.10 -29.50 8.15
C THR A 108 0.07 -28.07 7.65
N ASP A 109 0.63 -27.75 6.47
CA ASP A 109 0.59 -26.38 5.96
C ASP A 109 -0.83 -26.08 5.45
N ASP A 110 -1.32 -24.89 5.75
CA ASP A 110 -2.63 -24.39 5.33
C ASP A 110 -2.51 -23.75 3.96
N ALA A 111 -3.47 -24.02 3.08
CA ALA A 111 -3.52 -23.46 1.74
C ALA A 111 -4.66 -22.44 1.65
N TYR A 112 -4.36 -21.25 1.14
CA TYR A 112 -5.34 -20.21 0.87
C TYR A 112 -5.28 -19.81 -0.60
N LYS A 113 -6.44 -19.50 -1.16
CA LYS A 113 -6.61 -19.17 -2.57
C LYS A 113 -7.03 -17.71 -2.73
N TRP A 114 -6.44 -17.02 -3.70
CA TRP A 114 -6.80 -15.67 -4.14
C TRP A 114 -7.15 -15.66 -5.64
N GLY A 115 -8.02 -14.72 -6.03
CA GLY A 115 -8.61 -14.67 -7.36
C GLY A 115 -9.93 -15.46 -7.47
N PRO A 116 -10.37 -15.85 -8.68
CA PRO A 116 -9.60 -15.84 -9.93
C PRO A 116 -9.39 -14.43 -10.51
N ASP A 117 -8.32 -14.27 -11.29
CA ASP A 117 -8.16 -13.14 -12.21
C ASP A 117 -9.13 -13.27 -13.41
N LYS A 118 -9.18 -12.25 -14.29
CA LYS A 118 -10.08 -12.21 -15.45
C LYS A 118 -9.82 -13.32 -16.47
N THR A 119 -8.68 -14.00 -16.38
CA THR A 119 -8.32 -15.17 -17.20
C THR A 119 -8.74 -16.50 -16.56
N GLY A 120 -9.30 -16.46 -15.35
CA GLY A 120 -9.70 -17.63 -14.58
C GLY A 120 -8.59 -18.21 -13.70
N ARG A 121 -7.39 -17.62 -13.69
CA ARG A 121 -6.26 -18.12 -12.91
C ARG A 121 -6.41 -17.70 -11.45
N SER A 122 -6.27 -18.67 -10.54
CA SER A 122 -6.20 -18.43 -9.09
C SER A 122 -4.79 -18.71 -8.58
N VAL A 123 -4.40 -18.03 -7.51
CA VAL A 123 -3.10 -18.22 -6.86
C VAL A 123 -3.31 -18.87 -5.52
N TYR A 124 -2.51 -19.90 -5.23
CA TYR A 124 -2.55 -20.65 -3.99
C TYR A 124 -1.27 -20.38 -3.22
N LEU A 125 -1.41 -19.85 -2.01
CA LEU A 125 -0.28 -19.58 -1.12
C LEU A 125 -0.38 -20.49 0.11
N MET A 126 0.78 -20.92 0.59
CA MET A 126 0.92 -21.89 1.68
C MET A 126 1.38 -21.20 2.94
N PHE A 127 0.77 -21.54 4.06
CA PHE A 127 1.06 -20.96 5.36
C PHE A 127 1.39 -22.04 6.38
N ARG A 128 2.38 -21.78 7.21
CA ARG A 128 2.72 -22.60 8.38
C ARG A 128 2.71 -21.70 9.59
N ASP A 129 1.92 -22.04 10.59
CA ASP A 129 1.75 -21.23 11.79
C ASP A 129 1.40 -19.76 11.45
N ASP A 130 0.49 -19.56 10.50
CA ASP A 130 0.05 -18.26 9.93
C ASP A 130 1.14 -17.47 9.15
N VAL A 131 2.26 -18.12 8.81
CA VAL A 131 3.38 -17.51 8.08
C VAL A 131 3.52 -18.09 6.67
N LEU A 132 3.64 -17.22 5.67
CA LEU A 132 3.83 -17.59 4.26
C LEU A 132 5.13 -18.38 4.08
N VAL A 133 5.04 -19.60 3.56
CA VAL A 133 6.18 -20.50 3.31
C VAL A 133 6.29 -20.90 1.85
N ASN A 134 7.50 -21.29 1.44
CA ASN A 134 7.80 -21.80 0.09
C ASN A 134 7.35 -20.84 -1.04
N PHE A 135 7.42 -19.53 -0.79
CA PHE A 135 7.05 -18.50 -1.76
C PHE A 135 8.31 -17.81 -2.31
N HIS A 136 8.43 -17.84 -3.64
CA HIS A 136 9.54 -17.24 -4.39
C HIS A 136 9.00 -16.13 -5.29
N PRO A 137 9.20 -14.84 -4.97
CA PRO A 137 8.65 -13.73 -5.74
C PRO A 137 9.14 -13.69 -7.21
N GLU A 138 10.30 -14.29 -7.46
CA GLU A 138 10.95 -14.40 -8.77
C GLU A 138 10.21 -15.33 -9.75
N ASP A 139 9.35 -16.23 -9.25
CA ASP A 139 8.50 -17.08 -10.09
C ASP A 139 7.43 -16.26 -10.85
N PHE A 140 7.20 -15.00 -10.44
CA PHE A 140 6.19 -14.10 -11.00
C PHE A 140 6.80 -13.02 -11.89
N ASN A 141 7.85 -13.37 -12.64
CA ASN A 141 8.44 -12.47 -13.63
C ASN A 141 7.44 -12.14 -14.76
N LEU A 142 7.05 -10.88 -14.80
CA LEU A 142 6.42 -10.22 -15.94
C LEU A 142 7.53 -9.91 -16.95
N ASP A 143 7.87 -10.86 -17.83
CA ASP A 143 8.63 -10.60 -19.06
C ASP A 143 7.68 -10.67 -20.27
#